data_AF-A0A1C6HIQ1-F1
#
_entry.id   AF-A0A1C6HIQ1-F1
#
_cell.length_a   1.000
_cell.length_b   1.000
_cell.length_c   1.000
_cell.angle_alpha   90.00
_cell.angle_beta   90.00
_cell.angle_gamma   90.00
#
_symmetry.space_group_name_H-M   'P 1'
#
loop_
_entity.id
_entity.type
_entity.pdbx_description
1 polymer ?
#
loop_
_entity_poly.entity_id
_entity_poly.type
_entity_poly.pdbx_seq_one_letter_code
_entity_poly.pdbx_strand_id
1 'polypeptide(L)' 'MDLKSIISYQRVEYGYVRVKLADVMKSHGITRNGLRTLTGVKYSVIDRYYKGQDIALADLDFLAKCCYVLDCTIPDLLEY' A
#
# COMPACT_ATOMS: atom_id res chain seq x y z
N MET A 1 6.41 11.91 -39.82
CA MET A 1 5.16 11.42 -40.40
C MET A 1 4.19 11.28 -39.25
N ASP A 2 3.28 12.23 -39.09
CA ASP A 2 2.31 12.24 -37.99
C ASP A 2 1.23 11.17 -38.24
N LEU A 3 1.19 10.19 -37.34
CA LEU A 3 0.19 9.13 -37.38
C LEU A 3 -1.14 9.70 -36.86
N LYS A 4 -2.18 9.66 -37.69
CA LYS A 4 -3.54 10.04 -37.30
C LYS A 4 -4.28 8.79 -36.82
N SER A 5 -4.78 8.82 -35.59
CA SER A 5 -5.66 7.78 -35.03
C SER A 5 -7.13 8.20 -35.14
N ILE A 6 -7.99 7.29 -35.59
CA ILE A 6 -9.47 7.43 -35.57
C ILE A 6 -10.04 6.91 -34.23
N ILE A 7 -9.24 6.20 -33.45
CA ILE A 7 -9.66 5.64 -32.16
C ILE A 7 -9.43 6.69 -31.07
N SER A 8 -10.52 7.21 -30.50
CA SER A 8 -10.49 7.98 -29.26
C SER A 8 -10.53 7.02 -28.07
N TYR A 9 -9.40 6.80 -27.41
CA TYR A 9 -9.39 6.09 -26.13
C TYR A 9 -9.99 7.02 -25.06
N GLN A 10 -11.24 6.78 -24.68
CA GLN A 10 -11.75 7.30 -23.41
C GLN A 10 -11.12 6.46 -22.30
N ARG A 11 -10.08 6.98 -21.64
CA ARG A 11 -9.67 6.43 -20.34
C ARG A 11 -10.76 6.76 -19.35
N VAL A 12 -11.51 5.76 -18.93
CA VAL A 12 -12.32 5.87 -17.71
C VAL A 12 -11.34 5.94 -16.55
N GLU A 13 -11.27 7.06 -15.85
CA GLU A 13 -10.53 7.16 -14.59
C GLU A 13 -11.39 6.53 -13.48
N TYR A 14 -11.07 5.27 -13.14
CA TYR A 14 -11.76 4.48 -12.10
C TYR A 14 -11.05 4.59 -10.73
N GLY A 15 -10.35 5.69 -10.44
CA GLY A 15 -9.68 5.90 -9.16
C GLY A 15 -8.50 4.95 -8.88
N TYR A 16 -8.04 4.91 -7.63
CA TYR A 16 -6.95 4.05 -7.17
C TYR A 16 -7.07 3.78 -5.66
N VAL A 17 -6.58 2.62 -5.21
CA VAL A 17 -6.49 2.32 -3.78
C VAL A 17 -5.18 2.90 -3.23
N ARG A 18 -5.27 3.70 -2.17
CA ARG A 18 -4.13 4.23 -1.42
C ARG A 18 -3.83 3.40 -0.18
N VAL A 19 -2.54 3.23 0.11
CA VAL A 19 -2.03 2.60 1.33
C VAL A 19 -1.75 3.66 2.40
N LYS A 20 -2.19 3.41 3.64
CA LYS A 20 -2.10 4.29 4.81
C LYS A 20 -1.17 3.77 5.91
N LEU A 21 -0.29 2.80 5.59
CA LEU A 21 0.57 2.16 6.58
C LEU A 21 1.44 3.14 7.38
N ALA A 22 1.92 4.22 6.76
CA ALA A 22 2.70 5.25 7.46
C ALA A 22 1.91 5.94 8.58
N ASP A 23 0.63 6.23 8.35
CA ASP A 23 -0.24 6.92 9.30
C ASP A 23 -0.54 6.01 10.50
N VAL A 24 -0.89 4.75 10.24
CA VAL A 24 -1.11 3.73 11.28
C VAL A 24 0.18 3.48 12.08
N MET A 25 1.32 3.31 11.42
CA MET A 25 2.59 3.12 12.15
C MET A 25 2.93 4.32 13.05
N LYS A 26 2.63 5.53 12.58
CA LYS A 26 2.86 6.76 13.35
C LYS A 26 1.95 6.84 14.58
N SER A 27 0.67 6.49 14.48
CA SER A 27 -0.24 6.49 15.64
C SER A 27 0.15 5.46 16.70
N HIS A 28 0.74 4.33 16.30
CA HIS A 28 1.24 3.30 17.20
C HIS A 28 2.69 3.51 17.67
N GLY A 29 3.38 4.55 17.21
CA GLY A 29 4.78 4.81 17.59
C GLY A 29 5.77 3.74 17.10
N ILE A 30 5.43 3.00 16.04
CA ILE A 30 6.23 1.89 15.53
C ILE A 30 7.09 2.34 14.35
N THR A 31 8.38 1.99 14.38
CA THR A 31 9.30 2.23 13.26
C THR A 31 9.20 1.12 12.22
N ARG A 32 9.67 1.36 10.97
CA ARG A 32 9.74 0.33 9.92
C ARG A 32 10.58 -0.88 10.34
N ASN A 33 11.68 -0.64 11.05
CA ASN A 33 12.49 -1.72 11.64
C ASN A 33 11.76 -2.46 12.75
N GLY A 34 10.97 -1.76 13.57
CA GLY A 34 10.10 -2.39 14.57
C GLY A 34 9.08 -3.32 13.92
N LEU A 35 8.36 -2.84 12.91
CA LEU A 35 7.39 -3.65 12.17
C LEU A 35 8.04 -4.87 11.50
N ARG A 36 9.26 -4.72 10.98
CA ARG A 36 10.06 -5.83 10.42
C ARG A 36 10.33 -6.90 11.45
N THR A 37 10.75 -6.50 12.65
CA THR A 37 11.01 -7.43 13.76
C THR A 37 9.75 -8.16 14.21
N LEU A 38 8.60 -7.46 14.25
CA LEU A 38 7.34 -8.02 14.72
C LEU A 38 6.65 -8.93 13.70
N THR A 39 6.75 -8.62 12.40
CA THR A 39 6.07 -9.37 11.32
C THR A 39 6.96 -10.41 10.64
N GLY A 40 8.29 -10.31 10.79
CA GLY A 40 9.27 -11.11 10.06
C GLY A 40 9.34 -10.81 8.55
N VAL A 41 8.61 -9.79 8.08
CA VAL A 41 8.53 -9.44 6.66
C VAL A 41 9.79 -8.68 6.23
N LYS A 42 10.20 -8.85 4.97
CA LYS A 42 11.37 -8.16 4.42
C LYS A 42 11.19 -6.64 4.50
N TYR A 43 12.25 -5.93 4.92
CA TYR A 43 12.23 -4.47 5.06
C TYR A 43 11.80 -3.76 3.77
N SER A 44 12.21 -4.26 2.60
CA SER A 44 11.85 -3.66 1.31
C SER A 44 10.35 -3.73 0.99
N VAL A 45 9.63 -4.72 1.52
CA VAL A 45 8.16 -4.80 1.41
C VAL A 45 7.54 -3.75 2.33
N ILE A 46 7.97 -3.71 3.59
CA ILE A 46 7.49 -2.72 4.57
C ILE A 46 7.74 -1.29 4.07
N ASP A 47 8.94 -0.99 3.56
CA ASP A 47 9.29 0.35 3.07
C ASP A 47 8.44 0.75 1.86
N ARG A 48 8.08 -0.20 0.98
CA ARG A 48 7.18 0.04 -0.15
C ARG A 48 5.76 0.41 0.30
N TYR A 49 5.18 -0.37 1.21
CA TYR A 49 3.86 -0.10 1.78
C TYR A 49 3.84 1.15 2.66
N TYR A 50 4.93 1.43 3.37
CA TYR A 50 5.09 2.66 4.13
C TYR A 50 5.09 3.89 3.22
N LYS A 51 5.78 3.83 2.07
CA LYS A 51 5.80 4.92 1.09
C LYS A 51 4.51 5.02 0.27
N GLY A 52 3.74 3.94 0.18
CA GLY A 52 2.55 3.85 -0.67
C GLY A 52 2.86 3.98 -2.16
N GLN A 53 4.09 3.66 -2.59
CA GLN A 53 4.56 3.83 -3.96
C GLN A 53 4.61 2.49 -4.70
N ASP A 54 4.19 2.49 -5.97
CA ASP A 54 4.31 1.37 -6.91
C ASP A 54 3.69 0.05 -6.41
N ILE A 55 2.54 0.13 -5.75
CA ILE A 55 1.77 -1.04 -5.29
C ILE A 55 0.68 -1.35 -6.31
N ALA A 56 1.00 -2.28 -7.21
CA ALA A 56 0.05 -2.82 -8.17
C ALA A 56 -0.68 -4.07 -7.65
N LEU A 57 -0.09 -4.78 -6.69
CA LEU A 57 -0.64 -6.01 -6.12
C LEU A 57 -0.55 -5.98 -4.60
N ALA A 58 -1.69 -6.17 -3.94
CA ALA A 58 -1.76 -6.24 -2.48
C ALA A 58 -1.40 -7.65 -2.01
N ASP A 59 -0.43 -7.73 -1.10
CA ASP A 59 -0.06 -8.94 -0.38
C ASP A 59 -0.97 -9.06 0.84
N LEU A 60 -1.97 -9.93 0.76
CA LEU A 60 -2.98 -10.09 1.82
C LEU A 60 -2.39 -10.68 3.11
N ASP A 61 -1.35 -11.52 3.02
CA ASP A 61 -0.66 -12.06 4.21
C ASP A 61 0.13 -10.96 4.92
N PHE A 62 0.80 -10.08 4.16
CA PHE A 62 1.43 -8.89 4.72
C PHE A 62 0.43 -7.98 5.42
N LEU A 63 -0.71 -7.68 4.77
CA LEU A 63 -1.75 -6.85 5.37
C LEU A 63 -2.34 -7.49 6.64
N ALA A 64 -2.58 -8.80 6.64
CA ALA A 64 -3.06 -9.52 7.83
C ALA A 64 -2.06 -9.44 9.00
N LYS A 65 -0.76 -9.59 8.73
CA LYS A 65 0.29 -9.43 9.74
C LYS A 65 0.34 -8.00 10.27
N CYS A 66 0.19 -6.99 9.41
CA CYS A 66 0.08 -5.60 9.83
C CYS A 66 -1.14 -5.37 10.73
N CYS A 67 -2.32 -5.85 10.33
CA CYS A 67 -3.54 -5.77 11.15
C CYS A 67 -3.34 -6.36 12.54
N TYR A 68 -2.75 -7.56 12.62
CA TYR A 68 -2.51 -8.25 13.89
C TYR A 68 -1.49 -7.51 14.78
N VAL A 69 -0.34 -7.11 14.21
CA VAL A 69 0.75 -6.47 14.97
C VAL A 69 0.40 -5.04 15.40
N LEU A 70 -0.33 -4.32 14.55
CA LEU A 70 -0.71 -2.92 14.78
C LEU A 70 -2.09 -2.80 15.42
N ASP A 71 -2.75 -3.91 15.78
CA ASP A 71 -4.11 -3.91 16.36
C ASP A 71 -5.09 -3.02 15.57
N CYS A 72 -5.12 -3.21 14.24
CA CYS A 72 -5.92 -2.42 13.31
C CYS A 72 -6.65 -3.30 12.28
N THR A 73 -7.51 -2.69 11.47
CA THR A 73 -8.32 -3.37 10.45
C THR A 73 -7.93 -2.94 9.04
N ILE A 74 -8.41 -3.67 8.02
CA ILE A 74 -8.09 -3.37 6.61
C ILE A 74 -8.45 -1.92 6.20
N PRO A 75 -9.60 -1.35 6.58
CA PRO A 75 -9.93 0.06 6.30
C PRO A 75 -8.95 1.08 6.89
N ASP A 76 -8.21 0.72 7.93
CA ASP A 76 -7.16 1.57 8.50
C ASP A 76 -5.91 1.58 7.61
N LEU A 77 -5.64 0.46 6.91
CA LEU A 77 -4.49 0.30 6.02
C LEU A 77 -4.75 0.71 4.57
N LEU A 78 -5.98 0.60 4.08
CA LEU A 78 -6.35 0.86 2.69
C LEU A 78 -7.53 1.83 2.59
N GLU A 79 -7.50 2.71 1.60
CA GLU A 79 -8.62 3.57 1.21
C GLU A 79 -8.73 3.65 -0.32
N TYR A 80 -9.93 3.87 -0.84
CA TYR A 80 -10.17 4.10 -2.27
C TYR A 80 -10.37 5.60 -2.52
#